data_AF-K1SXC5-F1
#
_entry.id   AF-K1SXC5-F1
#
_cell.length_a   1.000
_cell.length_b   1.000
_cell.length_c   1.000
_cell.angle_alpha   90.00
_cell.angle_beta   90.00
_cell.angle_gamma   90.00
#
_symmetry.space_group_name_H-M   'P 1'
#
loop_
_entity.id
_entity.type
_entity.pdbx_description
1 polymer ?
#
loop_
_entity_poly.entity_id
_entity_poly.type
_entity_poly.pdbx_seq_one_letter_code
_entity_poly.pdbx_strand_id
1 'polypeptide(L)'
;AKVLYGLLLDRMSLSCKNGWLDKEGRVYIIFTIEEVMTALGCADQKAGKLLHELESKCRLIERKRQGLGKPNLIYVKNFVDKDADNPVDNTSGSSTPSPESRFRNRENHDSGAVKITDQKSLKSRSNNTENNDTDFSDTDSFPFTSFRRDHGRESKRTEAALRERYRELIAENIAYDALLTDYPYEQDTLEEILELLVD
;
A
#
# COMPACT_ATOMS: atom_id res chain seq x y z
N ALA A 1 -0.11 3.39 -12.31
CA ALA A 1 0.69 2.39 -11.56
C ALA A 1 1.46 2.96 -10.38
N LYS A 2 2.07 4.16 -10.46
CA LYS A 2 2.93 4.74 -9.41
C LYS A 2 2.30 4.77 -8.01
N VAL A 3 1.05 5.21 -7.88
CA VAL A 3 0.33 5.25 -6.60
C VAL A 3 0.21 3.87 -5.95
N LEU A 4 -0.13 2.84 -6.74
CA LEU A 4 -0.23 1.46 -6.24
C LEU A 4 1.12 0.96 -5.72
N TYR A 5 2.22 1.32 -6.40
CA TYR A 5 3.56 0.97 -5.92
C TYR A 5 3.90 1.64 -4.59
N GLY A 6 3.56 2.93 -4.43
CA GLY A 6 3.71 3.63 -3.14
C GLY A 6 2.92 2.95 -2.01
N LEU A 7 1.69 2.53 -2.28
CA LEU A 7 0.87 1.78 -1.31
C LEU A 7 1.48 0.42 -0.96
N LEU A 8 2.05 -0.28 -1.94
CA LEU A 8 2.73 -1.55 -1.70
C LEU A 8 4.01 -1.38 -0.87
N LEU A 9 4.75 -0.27 -1.03
CA LEU A 9 5.90 0.05 -0.18
C LEU A 9 5.48 0.29 1.28
N ASP A 10 4.41 1.05 1.50
CA ASP A 10 3.86 1.27 2.83
C ASP A 10 3.47 -0.06 3.49
N ARG A 11 2.72 -0.90 2.77
CA ARG A 11 2.35 -2.24 3.23
C ARG A 11 3.55 -3.16 3.43
N MET A 12 4.63 -3.01 2.66
CA MET A 12 5.87 -3.78 2.87
C MET A 12 6.48 -3.47 4.23
N SER A 13 6.45 -2.20 4.66
CA SER A 13 6.98 -1.80 5.96
C SER A 13 6.22 -2.47 7.10
N LEU A 14 4.89 -2.60 6.96
CA LEU A 14 4.03 -3.30 7.91
C LEU A 14 4.26 -4.81 7.89
N SER A 15 4.36 -5.44 6.72
CA SER A 15 4.73 -6.85 6.58
C SER A 15 6.06 -7.16 7.26
N CYS A 16 7.05 -6.27 7.14
CA CYS A 16 8.34 -6.42 7.80
C CYS A 16 8.19 -6.43 9.33
N LYS A 17 7.45 -5.47 9.88
CA LYS A 17 7.16 -5.38 11.33
C LYS A 17 6.41 -6.60 11.85
N ASN A 18 5.49 -7.14 11.06
CA ASN A 18 4.70 -8.32 11.42
C ASN A 18 5.44 -9.64 11.22
N GLY A 19 6.69 -9.62 10.73
CA GLY A 19 7.47 -10.84 10.49
C GLY A 19 6.98 -11.67 9.30
N TRP A 20 6.32 -11.05 8.32
CA TRP A 20 5.83 -11.72 7.11
C TRP A 20 6.98 -11.97 6.13
N LEU A 21 7.79 -12.96 6.48
CA LEU A 21 9.00 -13.36 5.79
C LEU A 21 8.82 -14.76 5.19
N ASP A 22 9.33 -14.95 3.98
CA ASP A 22 9.46 -16.29 3.41
C ASP A 22 10.63 -17.06 4.05
N LYS A 23 10.83 -18.32 3.62
CA LYS A 23 11.92 -19.18 4.11
C LYS A 23 13.32 -18.63 3.81
N GLU A 24 13.43 -17.70 2.86
CA GLU A 24 14.67 -17.05 2.44
C GLU A 24 14.85 -15.69 3.15
N GLY A 25 13.96 -15.33 4.08
CA GLY A 25 14.02 -14.06 4.81
C GLY A 25 13.54 -12.86 3.98
N ARG A 26 12.82 -13.07 2.89
CA ARG A 26 12.25 -11.99 2.06
C ARG A 26 10.86 -11.61 2.55
N VAL A 27 10.64 -10.32 2.72
CA VAL A 27 9.33 -9.77 3.08
C VAL A 27 8.35 -9.97 1.92
N TYR A 28 7.16 -10.47 2.24
CA TYR A 28 6.05 -10.55 1.29
C TYR A 28 4.82 -9.82 1.81
N ILE A 29 3.94 -9.45 0.88
CA ILE A 29 2.64 -8.85 1.18
C ILE A 29 1.56 -9.74 0.58
N ILE A 30 0.46 -9.91 1.31
CA ILE A 30 -0.78 -10.41 0.73
C ILE A 30 -1.63 -9.17 0.45
N PHE A 31 -1.84 -8.88 -0.85
CA PHE A 31 -2.67 -7.76 -1.29
C PHE A 31 -3.54 -8.22 -2.46
N THR A 32 -4.82 -8.40 -2.18
CA THR A 32 -5.82 -8.93 -3.11
C THR A 32 -6.27 -7.86 -4.10
N ILE A 33 -6.95 -8.28 -5.17
CA ILE A 33 -7.53 -7.32 -6.13
C ILE A 33 -8.60 -6.46 -5.46
N GLU A 34 -9.38 -7.03 -4.54
CA GLU A 34 -10.42 -6.31 -3.80
C GLU A 34 -9.82 -5.21 -2.93
N GLU A 35 -8.71 -5.47 -2.23
CA GLU A 35 -8.00 -4.44 -1.47
C GLU A 35 -7.43 -3.34 -2.37
N VAL A 36 -6.90 -3.69 -3.55
CA VAL A 36 -6.45 -2.71 -4.56
C VAL A 36 -7.63 -1.85 -5.04
N MET A 37 -8.79 -2.46 -5.29
CA MET A 37 -10.00 -1.75 -5.71
C MET A 37 -10.46 -0.77 -4.64
N THR A 38 -10.49 -1.21 -3.38
CA THR A 38 -10.89 -0.37 -2.25
C THR A 38 -9.90 0.78 -2.04
N ALA A 39 -8.61 0.51 -2.04
CA ALA A 39 -7.58 1.52 -1.77
C ALA A 39 -7.47 2.57 -2.89
N LEU A 40 -7.71 2.18 -4.15
CA LEU A 40 -7.62 3.09 -5.30
C LEU A 40 -8.98 3.57 -5.82
N GLY A 41 -10.09 3.11 -5.24
CA GLY A 41 -11.44 3.40 -5.69
C GLY A 41 -11.69 3.00 -7.16
N CYS A 42 -11.17 1.86 -7.60
CA CYS A 42 -11.20 1.46 -9.01
C CYS A 42 -11.87 0.10 -9.25
N ALA A 43 -12.33 -0.15 -10.47
CA ALA A 43 -12.93 -1.42 -10.86
C ALA A 43 -11.88 -2.54 -11.00
N ASP A 44 -12.33 -3.79 -10.84
CA ASP A 44 -11.51 -5.03 -10.95
C ASP A 44 -10.56 -5.04 -12.16
N GLN A 45 -11.10 -4.72 -13.33
CA GLN A 45 -10.32 -4.67 -14.58
C GLN A 45 -9.18 -3.65 -14.53
N LYS A 46 -9.37 -2.52 -13.84
CA LYS A 46 -8.32 -1.50 -13.67
C LYS A 46 -7.29 -1.93 -12.64
N ALA A 47 -7.74 -2.48 -11.50
CA ALA A 47 -6.87 -3.01 -10.46
C ALA A 47 -5.94 -4.11 -11.01
N GLY A 48 -6.49 -5.07 -11.77
CA GLY A 48 -5.71 -6.11 -12.43
C GLY A 48 -4.71 -5.56 -13.44
N LYS A 49 -5.10 -4.55 -14.25
CA LYS A 49 -4.19 -3.88 -15.19
C LYS A 49 -3.04 -3.17 -14.49
N LEU A 50 -3.28 -2.51 -13.35
CA LEU A 50 -2.25 -1.81 -12.58
C LEU A 50 -1.23 -2.79 -11.99
N LEU A 51 -1.69 -3.90 -11.42
CA LEU A 51 -0.80 -4.97 -10.93
C LEU A 51 0.04 -5.55 -12.06
N HIS A 52 -0.59 -5.83 -13.20
CA HIS A 52 0.10 -6.36 -14.37
C HIS A 52 1.13 -5.37 -14.94
N GLU A 53 0.83 -4.07 -14.94
CA GLU A 53 1.74 -3.01 -15.36
C GLU A 53 3.01 -2.96 -14.48
N LEU A 54 2.83 -3.03 -13.15
CA LEU A 54 3.94 -3.06 -12.20
C LEU A 54 4.82 -4.30 -12.34
N GLU A 55 4.21 -5.46 -12.61
CA GLU A 55 4.91 -6.74 -12.76
C GLU A 55 5.63 -6.85 -14.11
N SER A 56 4.92 -6.60 -15.22
CA SER A 56 5.43 -6.90 -16.57
C SER A 56 6.20 -5.75 -17.21
N LYS A 57 5.78 -4.50 -17.00
CA LYS A 57 6.43 -3.34 -17.63
C LYS A 57 7.50 -2.73 -16.74
N CYS A 58 7.15 -2.46 -15.49
CA CYS A 58 8.06 -1.77 -14.56
C CYS A 58 8.98 -2.74 -13.80
N ARG A 59 8.62 -4.03 -13.72
CA ARG A 59 9.33 -5.05 -12.92
C ARG A 59 9.56 -4.63 -11.46
N LEU A 60 8.65 -3.83 -10.92
CA LEU A 60 8.71 -3.31 -9.54
C LEU A 60 8.11 -4.29 -8.53
N ILE A 61 7.35 -5.28 -8.99
CA ILE A 61 6.77 -6.32 -8.15
C ILE A 61 6.91 -7.69 -8.79
N GLU A 62 6.83 -8.73 -7.97
CA GLU A 62 6.74 -10.12 -8.41
C GLU A 62 5.63 -10.84 -7.65
N ARG A 63 4.75 -11.55 -8.37
CA ARG A 63 3.62 -12.27 -7.77
C ARG A 63 3.85 -13.77 -7.80
N LYS A 64 3.79 -14.42 -6.64
CA LYS A 64 3.90 -15.88 -6.50
C LYS A 64 2.56 -16.48 -6.09
N ARG A 65 2.03 -17.39 -6.92
CA ARG A 65 0.82 -18.15 -6.61
C ARG A 65 1.11 -19.19 -5.52
N GLN A 66 0.21 -19.31 -4.54
CA GLN A 66 0.35 -20.26 -3.42
C GLN A 66 -0.48 -21.55 -3.59
N GLY A 67 -1.36 -21.61 -4.60
CA GLY A 67 -2.27 -22.73 -4.84
C GLY A 67 -3.69 -22.25 -5.16
N LEU A 68 -4.65 -23.17 -5.23
CA LEU A 68 -6.07 -22.82 -5.39
C LEU A 68 -6.59 -22.13 -4.13
N GLY A 69 -7.39 -21.08 -4.33
CA GLY A 69 -8.04 -20.31 -3.25
C GLY A 69 -7.13 -19.32 -2.53
N LYS A 70 -5.85 -19.66 -2.34
CA LYS A 70 -4.93 -18.77 -1.62
C LYS A 70 -4.58 -17.52 -2.43
N PRO A 71 -4.49 -16.35 -1.78
CA PRO A 71 -4.06 -15.14 -2.44
C PRO A 71 -2.60 -15.24 -2.91
N ASN A 72 -2.21 -14.36 -3.84
CA ASN A 72 -0.83 -14.33 -4.31
C ASN A 72 0.06 -13.60 -3.31
N LEU A 73 1.28 -14.11 -3.11
CA LEU A 73 2.33 -13.37 -2.42
C LEU A 73 2.90 -12.33 -3.37
N ILE A 74 3.05 -11.10 -2.90
CA ILE A 74 3.65 -10.00 -3.65
C ILE A 74 4.97 -9.64 -3.00
N TYR A 75 6.04 -9.67 -3.79
CA TYR A 75 7.36 -9.19 -3.42
C TYR A 75 7.59 -7.84 -4.09
N VAL A 76 7.87 -6.81 -3.30
CA VAL A 76 8.13 -5.46 -3.79
C VAL A 76 9.63 -5.30 -4.02
N LYS A 77 10.03 -4.88 -5.22
CA LYS A 77 11.43 -4.72 -5.62
C LYS A 77 11.84 -3.27 -5.47
N ASN A 78 13.07 -3.05 -5.00
CA ASN A 78 13.67 -1.73 -4.97
C ASN A 78 14.39 -1.45 -6.30
N PHE A 79 14.38 -0.19 -6.73
CA PHE A 79 14.92 0.26 -8.02
C PHE A 79 16.22 1.07 -7.88
N VAL A 80 16.76 1.22 -6.68
CA VAL A 80 18.12 1.74 -6.52
C VAL A 80 19.09 0.68 -7.03
N ASP A 81 19.67 0.95 -8.20
CA ASP A 81 20.87 0.24 -8.64
C ASP A 81 21.92 0.48 -7.57
N LYS A 82 22.35 -0.60 -6.89
CA LYS A 82 23.60 -0.56 -6.15
C LYS A 82 24.69 -0.54 -7.21
N ASP A 83 25.07 0.66 -7.65
CA ASP A 83 26.31 0.86 -8.40
C ASP A 83 27.41 0.12 -7.63
N ALA A 84 28.05 -0.84 -8.29
CA ALA A 84 28.85 -1.88 -7.66
C ALA A 84 30.18 -1.39 -7.03
N ASP A 85 30.39 -0.08 -6.88
CA ASP A 85 31.69 0.52 -6.62
C ASP A 85 31.71 1.54 -5.45
N ASN A 86 31.03 1.28 -4.33
CA ASN A 86 31.37 1.96 -3.07
C ASN A 86 31.01 1.12 -1.83
N PRO A 87 31.99 0.57 -1.09
CA PRO A 87 31.77 0.01 0.23
C PRO A 87 31.83 1.15 1.25
N VAL A 88 30.68 1.77 1.54
CA VAL A 88 30.53 2.54 2.78
C VAL A 88 29.61 1.75 3.69
N ASP A 89 30.25 1.05 4.62
CA ASP A 89 29.63 0.55 5.84
C ASP A 89 28.83 1.67 6.51
N ASN A 90 27.55 1.44 6.75
CA ASN A 90 26.78 1.99 7.86
C ASN A 90 25.49 1.18 8.05
N THR A 91 25.58 0.16 8.91
CA THR A 91 24.59 -0.23 9.94
C THR A 91 23.10 -0.35 9.57
N SER A 92 22.68 -1.53 9.12
CA SER A 92 21.65 -2.38 9.77
C SER A 92 21.31 -3.59 8.88
N GLY A 93 21.53 -4.77 9.41
CA GLY A 93 21.62 -6.03 8.67
C GLY A 93 20.33 -6.49 8.01
N SER A 94 20.39 -6.67 6.69
CA SER A 94 20.12 -7.97 6.04
C SER A 94 20.56 -7.85 4.58
N SER A 95 21.83 -8.14 4.34
CA SER A 95 22.41 -8.28 3.02
C SER A 95 22.00 -9.62 2.44
N THR A 96 20.84 -9.71 1.77
CA THR A 96 20.60 -10.82 0.84
C THR A 96 20.98 -10.37 -0.56
N PRO A 97 21.91 -11.06 -1.25
CA PRO A 97 22.22 -10.78 -2.63
C PRO A 97 20.95 -11.05 -3.43
N SER A 98 20.50 -10.06 -4.22
CA SER A 98 19.44 -10.24 -5.20
C SER A 98 19.81 -11.43 -6.09
N PRO A 99 19.10 -12.57 -6.02
CA PRO A 99 19.18 -13.54 -7.08
C PRO A 99 18.27 -12.97 -8.18
N GLU A 100 18.83 -12.68 -9.35
CA GLU A 100 18.04 -12.62 -10.57
C GLU A 100 17.31 -13.96 -10.73
N SER A 101 16.12 -14.04 -10.15
CA SER A 101 15.30 -15.23 -10.20
C SER A 101 14.65 -15.29 -11.57
N ARG A 102 15.40 -15.83 -12.53
CA ARG A 102 14.91 -16.28 -13.83
C ARG A 102 13.96 -17.47 -13.65
N PHE A 103 12.90 -17.32 -12.88
CA PHE A 103 11.78 -18.24 -12.90
C PHE A 103 10.92 -17.87 -14.11
N ARG A 104 11.22 -18.50 -15.25
CA ARG A 104 10.31 -18.53 -16.39
C ARG A 104 9.01 -19.23 -15.98
N ASN A 105 8.07 -18.49 -15.43
CA ASN A 105 6.67 -18.92 -15.39
C ASN A 105 6.11 -18.77 -16.80
N ARG A 106 6.44 -19.72 -17.67
CA ARG A 106 5.71 -19.97 -18.90
C ARG A 106 4.58 -20.93 -18.53
N GLU A 107 3.50 -20.39 -17.98
CA GLU A 107 2.29 -21.17 -17.76
C GLU A 107 1.32 -20.89 -18.91
N ASN A 108 0.99 -21.96 -19.63
CA ASN A 108 0.31 -21.95 -20.91
C ASN A 108 -1.03 -21.21 -20.83
N HIS A 109 -1.18 -20.14 -21.62
CA HIS A 109 -2.51 -19.75 -22.08
C HIS A 109 -2.94 -20.82 -23.07
N ASP A 110 -3.73 -21.78 -22.61
CA ASP A 110 -4.42 -22.71 -23.49
C ASP A 110 -5.39 -21.91 -24.36
N SER A 111 -4.96 -21.63 -25.58
CA SER A 111 -5.74 -20.98 -26.62
C SER A 111 -6.72 -21.98 -27.21
N GLY A 112 -7.79 -22.24 -26.46
CA GLY A 112 -9.00 -22.87 -27.00
C GLY A 112 -9.84 -21.80 -27.71
N ALA A 113 -9.82 -21.81 -29.04
CA ALA A 113 -10.68 -20.96 -29.87
C ALA A 113 -12.16 -21.24 -29.56
N VAL A 114 -12.88 -20.26 -29.02
CA VAL A 114 -14.34 -20.35 -28.80
C VAL A 114 -15.04 -19.47 -29.84
N LYS A 115 -15.90 -20.12 -30.63
CA LYS A 115 -16.81 -19.52 -31.60
C LYS A 115 -17.81 -18.61 -30.88
N ILE A 116 -18.00 -17.41 -31.44
CA ILE A 116 -18.95 -16.38 -31.04
C ILE A 116 -20.37 -16.96 -31.00
N THR A 117 -21.02 -16.90 -29.82
CA THR A 117 -22.49 -16.95 -29.64
C THR A 117 -22.87 -16.22 -28.35
N ASP A 118 -24.09 -15.68 -28.31
CA ASP A 118 -24.48 -14.43 -27.64
C ASP A 118 -24.56 -14.37 -26.10
N GLN A 119 -24.41 -13.12 -25.64
CA GLN A 119 -24.83 -12.47 -24.40
C GLN A 119 -25.54 -13.29 -23.29
N LYS A 120 -24.83 -13.49 -22.16
CA LYS A 120 -25.38 -13.40 -20.79
C LYS A 120 -24.27 -13.20 -19.75
N SER A 121 -24.53 -12.30 -18.81
CA SER A 121 -23.75 -11.85 -17.65
C SER A 121 -22.50 -12.67 -17.28
N LEU A 122 -21.34 -12.02 -17.32
CA LEU A 122 -20.10 -12.51 -16.71
C LEU A 122 -20.32 -12.65 -15.20
N LYS A 123 -20.49 -13.89 -14.75
CA LYS A 123 -20.30 -14.27 -13.35
C LYS A 123 -18.87 -13.85 -12.98
N SER A 124 -18.76 -12.96 -12.00
CA SER A 124 -17.49 -12.64 -11.35
C SER A 124 -16.79 -13.94 -10.99
N ARG A 125 -15.55 -14.12 -11.44
CA ARG A 125 -14.66 -15.14 -10.87
C ARG A 125 -14.32 -14.66 -9.46
N SER A 126 -15.18 -15.01 -8.51
CA SER A 126 -14.92 -14.79 -7.09
C SER A 126 -13.86 -15.78 -6.67
N ASN A 127 -12.72 -15.26 -6.22
CA ASN A 127 -11.69 -16.06 -5.59
C ASN A 127 -12.12 -16.22 -4.13
N ASN A 128 -13.13 -17.04 -3.88
CA ASN A 128 -13.57 -17.32 -2.52
C ASN A 128 -12.47 -18.10 -1.81
N THR A 129 -11.76 -17.45 -0.90
CA THR A 129 -11.14 -18.10 0.25
C THR A 129 -11.36 -17.18 1.42
N GLU A 130 -12.43 -17.51 2.15
CA GLU A 130 -12.65 -17.11 3.52
C GLU A 130 -11.42 -17.52 4.35
N ASN A 131 -11.00 -16.62 5.22
CA ASN A 131 -9.92 -16.73 6.21
C ASN A 131 -8.52 -16.35 5.71
N ASN A 132 -8.32 -15.06 5.43
CA ASN A 132 -7.09 -14.41 5.86
C ASN A 132 -7.34 -13.77 7.23
N ASP A 133 -6.85 -14.41 8.30
CA ASP A 133 -6.56 -13.73 9.57
C ASP A 133 -5.36 -12.77 9.37
N THR A 134 -5.46 -11.87 8.39
CA THR A 134 -4.97 -10.50 8.60
C THR A 134 -6.06 -9.87 9.44
N ASP A 135 -6.00 -10.22 10.72
CA ASP A 135 -6.68 -9.54 11.80
C ASP A 135 -6.66 -8.05 11.50
N PHE A 136 -7.79 -7.40 11.74
CA PHE A 136 -8.03 -6.00 11.54
C PHE A 136 -6.96 -5.21 12.29
N SER A 137 -5.78 -5.06 11.71
CA SER A 137 -4.79 -4.11 12.18
C SER A 137 -5.36 -2.80 11.72
N ASP A 138 -6.06 -2.15 12.64
CA ASP A 138 -6.56 -0.78 12.58
C ASP A 138 -5.75 0.01 11.57
N THR A 139 -6.19 -0.05 10.32
CA THR A 139 -5.72 0.87 9.30
C THR A 139 -6.62 2.07 9.54
N ASP A 140 -6.43 2.67 10.71
CA ASP A 140 -6.95 3.98 11.00
C ASP A 140 -6.30 4.84 9.93
N SER A 141 -7.16 5.12 8.96
CA SER A 141 -6.98 5.89 7.76
C SER A 141 -5.86 6.89 7.95
N PHE A 142 -4.93 6.91 6.99
CA PHE A 142 -4.19 8.13 6.76
C PHE A 142 -5.20 9.30 6.72
N PRO A 143 -4.98 10.35 7.53
CA PRO A 143 -5.60 11.66 7.50
C PRO A 143 -6.26 12.20 6.21
N PHE A 144 -5.81 11.84 5.02
CA PHE A 144 -6.06 12.63 3.81
C PHE A 144 -7.32 12.25 3.00
N THR A 145 -8.27 11.48 3.54
CA THR A 145 -9.50 11.13 2.80
C THR A 145 -10.64 12.12 3.04
N SER A 146 -10.47 13.39 2.68
CA SER A 146 -11.56 14.39 2.64
C SER A 146 -12.56 14.17 1.48
N PHE A 147 -12.55 13.02 0.80
CA PHE A 147 -13.43 12.71 -0.34
C PHE A 147 -14.47 11.61 -0.10
N ARG A 148 -14.75 11.19 1.14
CA ARG A 148 -15.99 10.44 1.43
C ARG A 148 -17.06 11.38 1.99
N ARG A 149 -17.75 12.08 1.08
CA ARG A 149 -19.13 12.48 1.35
C ARG A 149 -19.98 11.22 1.29
N ASP A 150 -20.29 10.63 2.43
CA ASP A 150 -21.49 9.81 2.55
C ASP A 150 -22.23 10.13 3.85
N HIS A 151 -23.53 10.32 3.72
CA HIS A 151 -24.41 10.81 4.76
C HIS A 151 -24.67 9.72 5.81
N GLY A 152 -24.00 9.82 6.96
CA GLY A 152 -24.29 9.01 8.13
C GLY A 152 -24.26 9.88 9.38
N ARG A 153 -25.44 10.11 9.96
CA ARG A 153 -25.67 10.93 11.15
C ARG A 153 -25.09 10.24 12.39
N GLU A 154 -23.78 10.27 12.58
CA GLU A 154 -23.16 9.77 13.80
C GLU A 154 -21.87 10.52 14.16
N SER A 155 -21.81 10.94 15.43
CA SER A 155 -20.59 11.15 16.20
C SER A 155 -19.77 12.44 15.95
N LYS A 156 -20.28 13.57 16.45
CA LYS A 156 -19.46 14.77 16.76
C LYS A 156 -18.26 14.48 17.70
N ARG A 157 -18.30 13.34 18.41
CA ARG A 157 -17.27 12.92 19.38
C ARG A 157 -16.06 12.29 18.70
N THR A 158 -16.25 11.67 17.53
CA THR A 158 -15.15 11.09 16.73
C THR A 158 -14.48 12.15 15.87
N GLU A 159 -15.23 13.14 15.36
CA GLU A 159 -14.68 14.24 14.58
C GLU A 159 -13.65 15.07 15.39
N ALA A 160 -13.99 15.44 16.62
CA ALA A 160 -13.09 16.22 17.48
C ALA A 160 -11.83 15.43 17.87
N ALA A 161 -11.98 14.13 18.15
CA ALA A 161 -10.84 13.26 18.45
C ALA A 161 -9.92 13.05 17.24
N LEU A 162 -10.51 13.01 16.04
CA LEU A 162 -9.76 12.94 14.79
C LEU A 162 -9.02 14.25 14.56
N ARG A 163 -9.69 15.41 14.71
CA ARG A 163 -9.10 16.76 14.60
C ARG A 163 -7.89 16.94 15.51
N GLU A 164 -7.96 16.47 16.76
CA GLU A 164 -6.82 16.54 17.68
C GLU A 164 -5.62 15.72 17.20
N ARG A 165 -5.86 14.51 16.65
CA ARG A 165 -4.78 13.69 16.08
C ARG A 165 -4.10 14.37 14.88
N TYR A 166 -4.86 15.05 14.02
CA TYR A 166 -4.28 15.85 12.93
C TYR A 166 -3.45 17.01 13.47
N ARG A 167 -3.95 17.69 14.50
CA ARG A 167 -3.27 18.83 15.13
C ARG A 167 -1.92 18.42 15.68
N GLU A 168 -1.85 17.32 16.43
CA GLU A 168 -0.60 16.78 16.97
C GLU A 168 0.40 16.40 15.86
N LEU A 169 -0.07 15.70 14.82
CA LEU A 169 0.78 15.26 13.71
C LEU A 169 1.35 16.44 12.91
N ILE A 170 0.52 17.45 12.63
CA ILE A 170 0.96 18.63 11.89
C ILE A 170 1.95 19.43 12.75
N ALA A 171 1.67 19.61 14.05
CA ALA A 171 2.56 20.29 14.98
C ALA A 171 3.94 19.62 15.07
N GLU A 172 4.00 18.29 15.10
CA GLU A 172 5.26 17.54 15.08
C GLU A 172 6.03 17.76 13.76
N ASN A 173 5.32 17.66 12.62
CA ASN A 173 5.93 17.80 11.30
C ASN A 173 6.50 19.20 11.02
N ILE A 174 5.91 20.24 11.59
CA ILE A 174 6.39 21.63 11.43
C ILE A 174 7.31 22.07 12.57
N ALA A 175 7.61 21.17 13.53
CA ALA A 175 8.35 21.49 14.75
C ALA A 175 7.78 22.71 15.47
N TYR A 176 6.47 22.69 15.74
CA TYR A 176 5.72 23.81 16.32
C TYR A 176 6.33 24.34 17.62
N ASP A 177 6.84 23.47 18.49
CA ASP A 177 7.52 23.85 19.74
C ASP A 177 8.78 24.72 19.49
N ALA A 178 9.51 24.44 18.42
CA ALA A 178 10.66 25.27 18.01
C ALA A 178 10.19 26.63 17.50
N LEU A 179 9.10 26.68 16.72
CA LEU A 179 8.51 27.92 16.23
C LEU A 179 8.02 28.82 17.38
N LEU A 180 7.43 28.25 18.43
CA LEU A 180 7.04 29.01 19.63
C LEU A 180 8.24 29.61 20.38
N THR A 181 9.39 28.93 20.31
CA THR A 181 10.64 29.40 20.93
C THR A 181 11.27 30.53 20.10
N ASP A 182 11.27 30.39 18.77
CA ASP A 182 11.87 31.35 17.85
C ASP A 182 11.02 32.61 17.66
N TYR A 183 9.69 32.50 17.79
CA TYR A 183 8.72 33.59 17.59
C TYR A 183 7.79 33.78 18.81
N PRO A 184 8.31 34.24 19.96
CA PRO A 184 7.56 34.31 21.22
C PRO A 184 6.41 35.33 21.23
N TYR A 185 6.38 36.28 20.28
CA TYR A 185 5.32 37.29 20.18
C TYR A 185 4.25 36.96 19.14
N GLU A 186 4.45 35.90 18.35
CA GLU A 186 3.54 35.50 17.25
C GLU A 186 2.79 34.20 17.57
N GLN A 187 2.68 33.85 18.85
CA GLN A 187 2.04 32.61 19.29
C GLN A 187 0.60 32.50 18.77
N ASP A 188 -0.17 33.58 18.85
CA ASP A 188 -1.55 33.63 18.37
C ASP A 188 -1.64 33.42 16.85
N THR A 189 -0.68 33.98 16.09
CA THR A 189 -0.60 33.80 14.64
C THR A 189 -0.18 32.39 14.26
N LEU A 190 0.77 31.80 14.99
CA LEU A 190 1.21 30.42 14.79
C LEU A 190 0.08 29.43 15.12
N GLU A 191 -0.69 29.67 16.17
CA GLU A 191 -1.88 28.88 16.50
C GLU A 191 -2.95 29.02 15.42
N GLU A 192 -3.23 30.22 14.91
CA GLU A 192 -4.17 30.43 13.80
C GLU A 192 -3.74 29.66 12.54
N ILE A 193 -2.45 29.70 12.20
CA ILE A 193 -1.90 28.94 11.08
C ILE A 193 -2.04 27.44 11.32
N LEU A 194 -1.76 26.95 12.52
CA LEU A 194 -1.91 25.52 12.85
C LEU A 194 -3.37 25.07 12.73
N GLU A 195 -4.31 25.86 13.23
CA GLU A 195 -5.75 25.58 13.11
C GLU A 195 -6.21 25.57 11.65
N LEU A 196 -5.72 26.50 10.82
CA LEU A 196 -6.02 26.54 9.38
C LEU A 196 -5.44 25.36 8.60
N LEU A 197 -4.35 24.74 9.07
CA LEU A 197 -3.77 23.55 8.45
C LEU A 197 -4.52 22.27 8.82
N VAL A 198 -5.26 22.28 9.94
CA VAL A 198 -6.06 21.17 10.44
C VAL A 198 -7.45 21.12 9.79
N ASP A 199 -8.02 22.27 9.41
CA ASP A 199 -9.33 22.41 8.75
C ASP A 199 -9.30 22.15 7.23
#